data_AF-A0A0F9C7X8-F1
#
_entry.id   AF-A0A0F9C7X8-F1
#
_cell.length_a   1.000
_cell.length_b   1.000
_cell.length_c   1.000
_cell.angle_alpha   90.00
_cell.angle_beta   90.00
_cell.angle_gamma   90.00
#
_symmetry.space_group_name_H-M   'P 1'
#
loop_
_entity.id
_entity.type
_entity.pdbx_description
1 polymer ?
#
loop_
_entity_poly.entity_id
_entity_poly.type
_entity_poly.pdbx_seq_one_letter_code
_entity_poly.pdbx_strand_id
1 'polypeptide(L)'
;EWNGTLNWFIRPGWDRKEDMGSNFNIEGGRWIPHPYRGVDFTSFTNSYRTDHDSGDWDDTTYGIRWNGTWGSIGYSFAYMKTFNASPIVNPNSSTANPDGTAGDPALNFWGVTGDTFAYGGDEPSGGASCIEGGLVEDVFGFCQAGGSVLGDWMYPEIDVYGFTVNGFNQAMDATLSAEIAYTPNKPWNYGSLDSDLPGWNGVKEKDTLSIMLRIDKEFKWMESLGTHRPSLSSVQLFDTWILAHDDDDELVEFASFGAPKKEHQVYLTIFTLLNFNRDTINPSFVAGTDLSRGGGFAIPAVEFVMGDNWRFKVEADLWWNDGDKKKVCGKANSNSGMDGCTSDIGDPNLGTRENSAGFMDWFADDNQLVFKLTRQF
;
A
#
# COMPACT_ATOMS: atom_id res chain seq x y z
N GLU A 1 24.92 -33.57 4.59
CA GLU A 1 25.43 -32.20 4.83
C GLU A 1 24.26 -31.25 4.64
N TRP A 2 24.05 -30.31 5.57
CA TRP A 2 23.07 -29.23 5.40
C TRP A 2 23.69 -28.18 4.48
N ASN A 3 23.76 -28.50 3.20
CA ASN A 3 24.39 -27.68 2.16
C ASN A 3 23.63 -26.35 2.08
N GLY A 4 24.27 -25.24 2.48
CA GLY A 4 23.59 -23.97 2.63
C GLY A 4 24.53 -22.77 2.62
N THR A 5 23.97 -21.60 2.33
CA THR A 5 24.67 -20.33 2.22
C THR A 5 24.13 -19.34 3.23
N LEU A 6 25.04 -18.70 3.96
CA LEU A 6 24.73 -17.60 4.87
C LEU A 6 25.06 -16.28 4.19
N ASN A 7 24.04 -15.43 4.05
CA ASN A 7 24.17 -14.07 3.55
C ASN A 7 23.78 -13.10 4.67
N TRP A 8 24.43 -11.95 4.73
CA TRP A 8 24.08 -10.89 5.67
C TRP A 8 24.35 -9.53 5.03
N PHE A 9 23.68 -8.51 5.53
CA PHE A 9 23.92 -7.12 5.16
C PHE A 9 23.81 -6.23 6.39
N ILE A 10 24.45 -5.06 6.31
CA ILE A 10 24.35 -3.99 7.29
C ILE A 10 24.30 -2.67 6.53
N ARG A 11 23.42 -1.78 6.96
CA ARG A 11 23.34 -0.38 6.57
C ARG A 11 23.65 0.45 7.81
N PRO A 12 24.78 1.18 7.85
CA PRO A 12 25.24 1.84 9.07
C PRO A 12 24.54 3.18 9.37
N GLY A 13 23.51 3.56 8.61
CA GLY A 13 22.79 4.82 8.81
C GLY A 13 23.61 6.07 8.46
N TRP A 14 24.58 5.98 7.56
CA TRP A 14 25.41 7.12 7.13
C TRP A 14 24.92 7.78 5.84
N ASP A 15 23.73 7.40 5.39
CA ASP A 15 23.17 7.90 4.15
C ASP A 15 22.67 9.34 4.36
N ARG A 16 22.68 10.15 3.29
CA ARG A 16 22.00 11.44 3.37
C ARG A 16 20.51 11.20 3.35
N LYS A 17 19.74 12.09 3.98
CA LYS A 17 18.26 12.05 3.94
C LYS A 17 17.73 11.96 2.50
N GLU A 18 18.33 12.68 1.56
CA GLU A 18 17.95 12.63 0.14
C GLU A 18 18.25 11.30 -0.58
N ASP A 19 19.18 10.49 -0.04
CA ASP A 19 19.51 9.17 -0.59
C ASP A 19 18.52 8.10 -0.09
N MET A 20 17.85 8.37 1.03
CA MET A 20 16.72 7.60 1.50
C MET A 20 15.47 8.00 0.71
N GLY A 21 15.42 7.52 -0.52
CA GLY A 21 14.27 7.73 -1.39
C GLY A 21 13.03 6.97 -0.89
N SER A 22 11.86 7.58 -1.06
CA SER A 22 10.58 6.90 -0.98
C SER A 22 9.86 6.96 -2.32
N ASN A 23 9.20 5.86 -2.69
CA ASN A 23 8.27 5.83 -3.83
C ASN A 23 6.82 6.05 -3.38
N PHE A 24 6.57 6.19 -2.08
CA PHE A 24 5.26 6.54 -1.57
C PHE A 24 5.07 8.03 -1.81
N ASN A 25 4.02 8.39 -2.54
CA ASN A 25 3.83 9.77 -2.97
C ASN A 25 2.67 10.38 -2.19
N ILE A 26 3.01 11.31 -1.31
CA ILE A 26 2.07 12.10 -0.50
C ILE A 26 1.82 13.50 -1.10
N GLU A 27 2.44 13.83 -2.23
CA GLU A 27 2.39 15.17 -2.87
C GLU A 27 1.23 15.34 -3.86
N GLY A 28 0.35 14.36 -4.04
CA GLY A 28 -0.95 14.56 -4.71
C GLY A 28 -0.90 15.01 -6.19
N GLY A 29 -0.54 14.11 -7.10
CA GLY A 29 -0.46 14.32 -8.54
C GLY A 29 -1.48 13.53 -9.38
N ARG A 30 -1.76 14.01 -10.60
CA ARG A 30 -2.67 13.36 -11.57
C ARG A 30 -2.29 11.92 -11.93
N TRP A 31 -1.01 11.56 -11.81
CA TRP A 31 -0.45 10.26 -12.19
C TRP A 31 -0.18 9.34 -11.00
N ILE A 32 -0.63 9.71 -9.79
CA ILE A 32 -0.50 8.88 -8.60
C ILE A 32 -1.60 7.80 -8.60
N PRO A 33 -1.29 6.55 -8.19
CA PRO A 33 -2.31 5.54 -7.94
C PRO A 33 -3.30 6.01 -6.87
N HIS A 34 -4.58 5.66 -7.02
CA HIS A 34 -5.55 5.88 -5.95
C HIS A 34 -5.09 5.12 -4.67
N PRO A 35 -5.32 5.66 -3.46
CA PRO A 35 -6.32 6.69 -3.16
C PRO A 35 -5.80 8.14 -3.07
N TYR A 36 -4.47 8.35 -3.02
CA TYR A 36 -3.82 9.67 -2.86
C TYR A 36 -3.91 10.61 -4.08
N ARG A 37 -4.72 10.26 -5.09
CA ARG A 37 -4.81 11.02 -6.33
C ARG A 37 -5.52 12.35 -6.09
N GLY A 38 -4.82 13.46 -6.33
CA GLY A 38 -5.40 14.81 -6.27
C GLY A 38 -5.40 15.47 -4.89
N VAL A 39 -4.80 14.83 -3.88
CA VAL A 39 -4.64 15.40 -2.53
C VAL A 39 -3.15 15.48 -2.20
N ASP A 40 -2.65 16.71 -2.02
CA ASP A 40 -1.28 16.97 -1.59
C ASP A 40 -1.24 17.09 -0.06
N PHE A 41 -0.85 16.00 0.62
CA PHE A 41 -0.73 15.96 2.07
C PHE A 41 0.41 16.85 2.58
N THR A 42 1.43 17.13 1.78
CA THR A 42 2.56 18.00 2.19
C THR A 42 2.15 19.46 2.38
N SER A 43 0.95 19.83 1.92
CA SER A 43 0.39 21.17 2.18
C SER A 43 -0.07 21.37 3.63
N PHE A 44 -0.32 20.29 4.38
CA PHE A 44 -0.82 20.35 5.77
C PHE A 44 -0.13 19.37 6.73
N THR A 45 0.71 18.46 6.23
CA THR A 45 1.68 17.69 7.02
C THR A 45 3.09 18.18 6.73
N ASN A 46 4.00 17.97 7.67
CA ASN A 46 5.41 17.92 7.27
C ASN A 46 5.61 16.72 6.34
N SER A 47 6.62 16.79 5.46
CA SER A 47 7.03 15.68 4.61
C SER A 47 7.45 14.46 5.46
N TYR A 48 8.21 13.52 4.88
CA TYR A 48 8.78 12.44 5.67
C TYR A 48 9.67 12.96 6.81
N ARG A 49 9.28 12.66 8.05
CA ARG A 49 10.10 12.86 9.24
C ARG A 49 11.18 11.78 9.27
N THR A 50 12.42 12.23 9.34
CA THR A 50 13.61 11.38 9.20
C THR A 50 14.28 11.08 10.55
N ASP A 51 13.95 11.84 11.58
CA ASP A 51 14.61 11.86 12.91
C ASP A 51 13.61 11.56 14.02
N HIS A 52 12.63 10.70 13.74
CA HIS A 52 11.64 10.28 14.73
C HIS A 52 12.21 9.15 15.57
N ASP A 53 11.97 9.16 16.89
CA ASP A 53 12.51 8.18 17.84
C ASP A 53 12.18 6.70 17.54
N SER A 54 11.15 6.43 16.73
CA SER A 54 10.72 5.07 16.35
C SER A 54 11.01 4.74 14.88
N GLY A 55 11.84 5.55 14.21
CA GLY A 55 12.08 5.47 12.76
C GLY A 55 13.17 6.43 12.31
N ASP A 56 14.27 6.55 13.07
CA ASP A 56 15.38 7.43 12.72
C ASP A 56 16.14 6.84 11.54
N TRP A 57 16.27 7.63 10.49
CA TRP A 57 16.94 7.27 9.25
C TRP A 57 18.44 7.01 9.41
N ASP A 58 19.03 7.56 10.48
CA ASP A 58 20.41 7.33 10.87
C ASP A 58 20.58 6.01 11.67
N ASP A 59 19.49 5.28 11.95
CA ASP A 59 19.56 3.99 12.62
C ASP A 59 20.18 2.90 11.73
N THR A 60 20.92 2.02 12.38
CA THR A 60 21.56 0.88 11.73
C THR A 60 20.54 -0.22 11.45
N THR A 61 20.26 -0.45 10.16
CA THR A 61 19.44 -1.59 9.70
C THR A 61 20.35 -2.74 9.26
N TYR A 62 19.88 -3.97 9.42
CA TYR A 62 20.68 -5.14 9.12
C TYR A 62 19.80 -6.37 8.92
N GLY A 63 20.35 -7.36 8.23
CA GLY A 63 19.64 -8.61 8.03
C GLY A 63 20.58 -9.77 7.81
N ILE A 64 20.08 -10.95 8.12
CA ILE A 64 20.77 -12.23 7.97
C ILE A 64 19.81 -13.22 7.32
N ARG A 65 20.33 -14.00 6.36
CA ARG A 65 19.57 -15.01 5.65
C ARG A 65 20.38 -16.28 5.51
N TRP A 66 19.80 -17.39 5.95
CA TRP A 66 20.30 -18.73 5.67
C TRP A 66 19.46 -19.36 4.56
N ASN A 67 20.12 -19.87 3.53
CA ASN A 67 19.48 -20.68 2.49
C ASN A 67 20.03 -22.10 2.56
N GLY A 68 19.16 -23.09 2.36
CA GLY A 68 19.57 -24.49 2.30
C GLY A 68 18.71 -25.27 1.32
N THR A 69 19.16 -26.49 1.03
CA THR A 69 18.40 -27.44 0.22
C THR A 69 18.31 -28.77 0.94
N TRP A 70 17.13 -29.36 0.94
CA TRP A 70 16.91 -30.74 1.36
C TRP A 70 16.31 -31.54 0.20
N GLY A 71 17.14 -32.37 -0.44
CA GLY A 71 16.74 -33.08 -1.65
C GLY A 71 16.45 -32.10 -2.78
N SER A 72 15.22 -32.13 -3.31
CA SER A 72 14.73 -31.21 -4.33
C SER A 72 13.98 -29.98 -3.78
N ILE A 73 13.93 -29.82 -2.46
CA ILE A 73 13.23 -28.72 -1.79
C ILE A 73 14.25 -27.68 -1.35
N GLY A 74 14.07 -26.44 -1.79
CA GLY A 74 14.80 -25.29 -1.27
C GLY A 74 14.06 -24.68 -0.08
N TYR A 75 14.80 -24.19 0.90
CA TYR A 75 14.24 -23.44 2.02
C TYR A 75 15.16 -22.29 2.41
N SER A 76 14.60 -21.24 3.01
CA SER A 76 15.37 -20.16 3.59
C SER A 76 14.73 -19.59 4.84
N PHE A 77 15.58 -19.19 5.78
CA PHE A 77 15.20 -18.42 6.97
C PHE A 77 15.87 -17.06 6.87
N ALA A 78 15.15 -15.99 7.18
CA ALA A 78 15.65 -14.64 7.19
C ALA A 78 15.21 -13.91 8.46
N TYR A 79 16.08 -13.04 8.95
CA TYR A 79 15.74 -12.01 9.92
C TYR A 79 16.24 -10.68 9.39
N MET A 80 15.45 -9.63 9.54
CA MET A 80 15.81 -8.28 9.10
C MET A 80 15.22 -7.26 10.06
N LYS A 81 16.08 -6.38 10.58
CA LYS A 81 15.67 -5.11 11.18
C LYS A 81 15.72 -4.05 10.07
N THR A 82 14.60 -3.43 9.75
CA THR A 82 14.45 -2.46 8.65
C THR A 82 13.32 -1.49 8.94
N PHE A 83 13.12 -0.48 8.11
CA PHE A 83 11.90 0.33 8.15
C PHE A 83 10.71 -0.37 7.48
N ASN A 84 9.51 -0.05 7.94
CA ASN A 84 8.26 -0.49 7.33
C ASN A 84 8.20 -0.05 5.86
N ALA A 85 7.59 -0.86 4.99
CA ALA A 85 7.53 -0.54 3.56
C ALA A 85 6.56 0.61 3.25
N SER A 86 5.57 0.83 4.11
CA SER A 86 4.59 1.90 4.01
C SER A 86 4.76 2.86 5.18
N PRO A 87 4.67 4.18 4.93
CA PRO A 87 4.75 5.15 6.01
C PRO A 87 3.48 5.12 6.84
N ILE A 88 3.59 5.58 8.07
CA ILE A 88 2.45 5.83 8.97
C ILE A 88 2.31 7.33 9.17
N VAL A 89 1.11 7.77 9.56
CA VAL A 89 0.87 9.12 10.04
C VAL A 89 1.10 9.18 11.55
N ASN A 90 1.86 10.17 11.99
CA ASN A 90 2.05 10.55 13.38
C ASN A 90 1.28 11.87 13.63
N PRO A 91 0.06 11.82 14.20
CA PRO A 91 -0.75 13.01 14.44
C PRO A 91 -0.28 13.80 15.66
N ASN A 92 -0.66 15.08 15.75
CA ASN A 92 -0.48 15.85 16.98
C ASN A 92 -1.26 15.22 18.15
N SER A 93 -0.65 15.16 19.34
CA SER A 93 -1.42 14.71 20.51
C SER A 93 -2.42 15.76 20.95
N SER A 94 -3.67 15.36 21.14
CA SER A 94 -4.73 16.24 21.65
C SER A 94 -5.76 15.44 22.44
N THR A 95 -6.26 16.03 23.53
CA THR A 95 -7.36 15.46 24.31
C THR A 95 -8.69 15.89 23.68
N ALA A 96 -9.62 14.95 23.51
CA ALA A 96 -10.93 15.19 22.96
C ALA A 96 -11.70 16.27 23.73
N ASN A 97 -12.48 17.05 23.00
CA ASN A 97 -13.47 17.94 23.58
C ASN A 97 -14.60 17.14 24.25
N PRO A 98 -15.38 17.75 25.16
CA PRO A 98 -16.50 17.06 25.82
C PRO A 98 -17.60 16.56 24.87
N ASP A 99 -17.65 17.05 23.64
CA ASP A 99 -18.57 16.60 22.59
C ASP A 99 -18.02 15.40 21.77
N GLY A 100 -16.83 14.91 22.11
CA GLY A 100 -16.17 13.77 21.45
C GLY A 100 -15.37 14.13 20.21
N THR A 101 -15.32 15.42 19.80
CA THR A 101 -14.46 15.86 18.69
C THR A 101 -12.99 15.97 19.13
N ALA A 102 -12.04 15.90 18.20
CA ALA A 102 -10.63 16.13 18.52
C ALA A 102 -10.44 17.53 19.15
N GLY A 103 -9.56 17.61 20.15
CA GLY A 103 -9.23 18.88 20.82
C GLY A 103 -8.40 19.82 19.94
N ASP A 104 -7.58 19.25 19.06
CA ASP A 104 -6.86 20.00 18.03
C ASP A 104 -7.88 20.56 17.01
N PRO A 105 -7.97 21.90 16.84
CA PRO A 105 -8.95 22.52 15.96
C PRO A 105 -8.74 22.18 14.48
N ALA A 106 -7.51 21.88 14.06
CA ALA A 106 -7.22 21.49 12.69
C ALA A 106 -7.65 20.04 12.42
N LEU A 107 -7.42 19.11 13.36
CA LEU A 107 -7.93 17.73 13.24
C LEU A 107 -9.47 17.69 13.32
N ASN A 108 -10.06 18.51 14.20
CA ASN A 108 -11.51 18.65 14.33
C ASN A 108 -12.17 19.13 13.03
N PHE A 109 -11.56 20.10 12.33
CA PHE A 109 -12.04 20.57 11.03
C PHE A 109 -12.23 19.42 10.03
N TRP A 110 -11.31 18.46 10.02
CA TRP A 110 -11.36 17.25 9.19
C TRP A 110 -12.21 16.11 9.77
N GLY A 111 -12.93 16.37 10.86
CA GLY A 111 -13.86 15.43 11.47
C GLY A 111 -13.22 14.33 12.30
N VAL A 112 -11.95 14.49 12.69
CA VAL A 112 -11.31 13.55 13.61
C VAL A 112 -12.01 13.66 14.97
N THR A 113 -12.31 12.51 15.56
CA THR A 113 -13.03 12.37 16.83
C THR A 113 -12.21 11.59 17.84
N GLY A 114 -12.39 11.86 19.12
CA GLY A 114 -11.66 11.22 20.21
C GLY A 114 -10.27 11.80 20.44
N ASP A 115 -9.54 11.18 21.35
CA ASP A 115 -8.16 11.56 21.66
C ASP A 115 -7.25 11.20 20.48
N THR A 116 -6.24 12.04 20.25
CA THR A 116 -5.18 11.81 19.27
C THR A 116 -3.86 11.69 20.00
N PHE A 117 -2.99 10.79 19.56
CA PHE A 117 -1.71 10.51 20.21
C PHE A 117 -0.58 10.40 19.19
N ALA A 118 0.48 11.17 19.43
CA ALA A 118 1.74 11.02 18.73
C ALA A 118 2.36 9.64 19.01
N TYR A 119 2.88 9.01 17.97
CA TYR A 119 3.51 7.69 18.04
C TYR A 119 4.78 7.74 18.88
N GLY A 120 4.93 6.77 19.79
CA GLY A 120 6.06 6.74 20.72
C GLY A 120 6.12 7.93 21.70
N GLY A 121 5.11 8.82 21.72
CA GLY A 121 5.15 10.08 22.46
C GLY A 121 6.05 11.16 21.84
N ASP A 122 6.53 10.94 20.62
CA ASP A 122 7.40 11.87 19.90
C ASP A 122 6.54 12.79 19.01
N GLU A 123 6.20 13.97 19.56
CA GLU A 123 5.33 14.94 18.90
C GLU A 123 5.85 15.35 17.52
N PRO A 124 4.96 15.60 16.56
CA PRO A 124 5.34 16.03 15.23
C PRO A 124 6.25 17.27 15.23
N SER A 125 7.12 17.31 14.23
CA SER A 125 8.01 18.47 13.99
C SER A 125 7.18 19.76 13.81
N GLY A 126 7.37 20.73 14.71
CA GLY A 126 6.52 21.94 14.79
C GLY A 126 5.72 22.06 16.08
N GLY A 127 5.62 20.98 16.86
CA GLY A 127 4.93 20.95 18.17
C GLY A 127 3.41 20.84 18.05
N ALA A 128 2.74 20.69 19.21
CA ALA A 128 1.28 20.61 19.29
C ALA A 128 0.63 21.84 18.64
N SER A 129 -0.16 21.60 17.59
CA SER A 129 -1.08 22.52 16.90
C SER A 129 -0.76 24.02 17.07
N CYS A 130 -0.26 24.67 16.02
CA CYS A 130 -0.06 26.12 15.99
C CYS A 130 -1.39 26.86 16.32
N ILE A 131 -1.57 27.40 17.53
CA ILE A 131 -2.76 28.21 17.89
C ILE A 131 -2.35 29.52 18.59
N GLU A 132 -2.56 30.66 17.91
CA GLU A 132 -3.36 31.76 18.48
C GLU A 132 -3.83 32.73 17.38
N GLY A 133 -5.15 32.86 17.21
CA GLY A 133 -5.81 34.02 16.61
C GLY A 133 -5.93 34.08 15.09
N GLY A 134 -6.96 33.44 14.54
CA GLY A 134 -7.47 33.77 13.20
C GLY A 134 -8.06 32.57 12.48
N LEU A 135 -9.38 32.60 12.28
CA LEU A 135 -10.08 31.66 11.40
C LEU A 135 -9.51 31.72 9.99
N VAL A 136 -9.56 30.56 9.34
CA VAL A 136 -9.21 30.32 7.95
C VAL A 136 -9.94 31.32 7.03
N GLU A 137 -9.24 32.36 6.60
CA GLU A 137 -9.62 33.15 5.44
C GLU A 137 -8.34 33.32 4.59
N ASP A 138 -8.30 32.58 3.48
CA ASP A 138 -7.17 32.27 2.59
C ASP A 138 -6.15 31.19 3.06
N VAL A 139 -6.74 30.06 3.49
CA VAL A 139 -6.28 28.66 3.55
C VAL A 139 -5.00 28.29 4.31
N PHE A 140 -3.88 29.02 4.30
CA PHE A 140 -2.68 28.55 5.05
C PHE A 140 -1.76 29.66 5.54
N GLY A 141 -1.91 30.03 6.81
CA GLY A 141 -1.12 31.08 7.44
C GLY A 141 -0.69 30.82 8.88
N PHE A 142 -0.42 29.59 9.33
CA PHE A 142 0.16 29.36 10.67
C PHE A 142 0.97 28.07 10.79
N CYS A 143 2.30 28.19 10.71
CA CYS A 143 3.31 27.54 11.56
C CYS A 143 4.66 28.22 11.27
N GLN A 144 5.63 28.15 12.19
CA GLN A 144 7.00 28.57 11.88
C GLN A 144 7.48 27.79 10.65
N ALA A 145 8.22 28.40 9.72
CA ALA A 145 8.69 27.71 8.51
C ALA A 145 9.33 26.35 8.87
N GLY A 146 8.70 25.24 8.46
CA GLY A 146 9.12 23.88 8.79
C GLY A 146 8.29 23.13 9.86
N GLY A 147 7.14 23.66 10.30
CA GLY A 147 6.22 22.97 11.21
C GLY A 147 4.97 22.39 10.52
N SER A 148 4.42 21.31 11.09
CA SER A 148 3.20 20.64 10.60
C SER A 148 1.92 21.15 11.27
N VAL A 149 0.81 21.20 10.50
CA VAL A 149 -0.52 21.58 10.99
C VAL A 149 -1.28 20.36 11.56
N LEU A 150 -1.20 19.19 10.92
CA LEU A 150 -1.94 17.99 11.34
C LEU A 150 -1.07 16.88 11.94
N GLY A 151 0.23 16.82 11.59
CA GLY A 151 1.14 15.74 11.94
C GLY A 151 2.23 15.46 10.89
N ASP A 152 3.07 14.44 11.08
CA ASP A 152 4.08 14.06 10.09
C ASP A 152 3.94 12.63 9.60
N TRP A 153 4.51 12.36 8.42
CA TRP A 153 4.63 11.00 7.88
C TRP A 153 5.97 10.42 8.28
N MET A 154 6.02 9.19 8.75
CA MET A 154 7.26 8.56 9.15
C MET A 154 7.30 7.08 8.79
N TYR A 155 8.53 6.55 8.68
CA TYR A 155 8.77 5.15 8.38
C TYR A 155 9.25 4.47 9.65
N PRO A 156 8.38 3.73 10.36
CA PRO A 156 8.75 3.14 11.64
C PRO A 156 9.69 1.96 11.44
N GLU A 157 10.61 1.77 12.38
CA GLU A 157 11.45 0.57 12.43
C GLU A 157 10.61 -0.68 12.75
N ILE A 158 10.89 -1.78 12.06
CA ILE A 158 10.27 -3.08 12.26
C ILE A 158 11.30 -4.21 12.21
N ASP A 159 10.96 -5.30 12.89
CA ASP A 159 11.63 -6.58 12.77
C ASP A 159 10.82 -7.52 11.86
N VAL A 160 11.49 -8.26 10.99
CA VAL A 160 10.84 -9.21 10.08
C VAL A 160 11.54 -10.56 10.14
N TYR A 161 10.80 -11.60 10.51
CA TYR A 161 11.23 -12.99 10.50
C TYR A 161 10.61 -13.70 9.30
N GLY A 162 11.42 -14.01 8.30
CA GLY A 162 10.99 -14.66 7.07
C GLY A 162 11.31 -16.16 7.04
N PHE A 163 10.37 -16.94 6.52
CA PHE A 163 10.58 -18.32 6.12
C PHE A 163 10.04 -18.54 4.71
N THR A 164 10.81 -19.22 3.87
CA THR A 164 10.41 -19.58 2.52
C THR A 164 10.71 -21.05 2.29
N VAL A 165 9.82 -21.74 1.59
CA VAL A 165 10.04 -23.08 1.06
C VAL A 165 9.58 -23.14 -0.39
N ASN A 166 10.35 -23.80 -1.25
CA ASN A 166 9.96 -24.05 -2.63
C ASN A 166 10.37 -25.46 -3.07
N GLY A 167 9.59 -26.05 -3.98
CA GLY A 167 9.87 -27.38 -4.47
C GLY A 167 9.03 -27.74 -5.68
N PHE A 168 9.58 -28.62 -6.52
CA PHE A 168 8.87 -29.14 -7.68
C PHE A 168 8.00 -30.34 -7.30
N ASN A 169 6.72 -30.31 -7.65
CA ASN A 169 5.78 -31.40 -7.46
C ASN A 169 5.61 -32.19 -8.77
N GLN A 170 6.05 -33.44 -8.77
CA GLN A 170 5.99 -34.32 -9.96
C GLN A 170 4.56 -34.71 -10.35
N ALA A 171 3.66 -34.93 -9.40
CA ALA A 171 2.28 -35.34 -9.69
C ALA A 171 1.51 -34.22 -10.39
N MET A 172 1.83 -32.96 -10.06
CA MET A 172 1.20 -31.79 -10.65
C MET A 172 1.99 -31.20 -11.83
N ASP A 173 3.22 -31.63 -12.12
CA ASP A 173 4.15 -30.97 -13.06
C ASP A 173 4.17 -29.44 -12.82
N ALA A 174 4.38 -29.05 -11.57
CA ALA A 174 4.29 -27.66 -11.11
C ALA A 174 5.27 -27.37 -9.98
N THR A 175 5.76 -26.13 -9.90
CA THR A 175 6.56 -25.64 -8.78
C THR A 175 5.63 -25.04 -7.74
N LEU A 176 5.78 -25.46 -6.50
CA LEU A 176 5.07 -24.92 -5.35
C LEU A 176 6.03 -24.08 -4.52
N SER A 177 5.59 -22.92 -4.06
CA SER A 177 6.31 -22.13 -3.06
C SER A 177 5.37 -21.59 -2.00
N ALA A 178 5.87 -21.53 -0.78
CA ALA A 178 5.21 -20.88 0.34
C ALA A 178 6.20 -19.94 1.02
N GLU A 179 5.75 -18.73 1.33
CA GLU A 179 6.51 -17.70 2.04
C GLU A 179 5.67 -17.23 3.23
N ILE A 180 6.34 -17.04 4.36
CA ILE A 180 5.73 -16.57 5.61
C ILE A 180 6.68 -15.51 6.17
N ALA A 181 6.17 -14.33 6.46
CA ALA A 181 6.88 -13.26 7.15
C ALA A 181 6.13 -12.88 8.41
N TYR A 182 6.77 -13.05 9.57
CA TYR A 182 6.25 -12.61 10.86
C TYR A 182 6.89 -11.27 11.23
N THR A 183 6.06 -10.27 11.46
CA THR A 183 6.46 -8.92 11.85
C THR A 183 5.84 -8.62 13.21
N PRO A 184 6.58 -8.79 14.31
CA PRO A 184 6.08 -8.40 15.63
C PRO A 184 5.89 -6.90 15.71
N ASN A 185 4.93 -6.46 16.53
CA ASN A 185 4.66 -5.05 16.81
C ASN A 185 4.56 -4.17 15.55
N LYS A 186 3.97 -4.67 14.47
CA LYS A 186 3.83 -3.89 13.24
C LYS A 186 2.91 -2.68 13.51
N PRO A 187 3.35 -1.45 13.22
CA PRO A 187 2.55 -0.25 13.48
C PRO A 187 1.45 -0.07 12.42
N TRP A 188 0.25 0.25 12.90
CA TRP A 188 -0.96 0.52 12.12
C TRP A 188 -1.63 1.80 12.60
N ASN A 189 -1.98 2.68 11.66
CA ASN A 189 -2.83 3.83 11.95
C ASN A 189 -4.24 3.40 12.35
N TYR A 190 -4.90 4.14 13.24
CA TYR A 190 -6.23 3.77 13.74
C TYR A 190 -7.15 4.97 14.01
N GLY A 191 -8.46 4.70 14.10
CA GLY A 191 -9.48 5.61 14.61
C GLY A 191 -10.13 6.52 13.57
N SER A 192 -11.20 7.21 13.98
CA SER A 192 -11.93 8.21 13.18
C SER A 192 -12.35 7.71 11.80
N LEU A 193 -12.92 6.50 11.75
CA LEU A 193 -13.30 5.82 10.51
C LEU A 193 -14.29 6.64 9.65
N ASP A 194 -15.18 7.39 10.29
CA ASP A 194 -16.16 8.26 9.64
C ASP A 194 -15.71 9.74 9.61
N SER A 195 -14.43 9.98 9.30
CA SER A 195 -13.86 11.32 9.12
C SER A 195 -13.30 11.52 7.72
N ASP A 196 -12.85 12.74 7.41
CA ASP A 196 -12.11 13.01 6.16
C ASP A 196 -10.66 12.49 6.24
N LEU A 197 -10.19 12.20 7.46
CA LEU A 197 -8.86 11.68 7.75
C LEU A 197 -8.92 10.42 8.65
N PRO A 198 -9.41 9.27 8.14
CA PRO A 198 -9.39 8.02 8.90
C PRO A 198 -7.97 7.57 9.25
N GLY A 199 -7.76 7.05 10.46
CA GLY A 199 -6.46 6.57 10.93
C GLY A 199 -5.63 7.60 11.71
N TRP A 200 -6.19 8.78 12.01
CA TRP A 200 -5.45 9.90 12.59
C TRP A 200 -5.57 10.03 14.12
N ASN A 201 -6.12 9.03 14.82
CA ASN A 201 -6.09 8.99 16.29
C ASN A 201 -4.73 8.56 16.85
N GLY A 202 -3.87 7.99 16.00
CA GLY A 202 -2.52 7.58 16.36
C GLY A 202 -2.17 6.25 15.72
N VAL A 203 -1.30 5.50 16.40
CA VAL A 203 -0.73 4.25 15.91
C VAL A 203 -0.86 3.16 16.96
N LYS A 204 -1.33 1.98 16.56
CA LYS A 204 -1.37 0.75 17.37
C LYS A 204 -0.43 -0.28 16.76
N GLU A 205 0.29 -0.99 17.61
CA GLU A 205 1.18 -2.07 17.21
C GLU A 205 0.47 -3.41 17.27
N LYS A 206 0.57 -4.20 16.20
CA LYS A 206 -0.01 -5.55 16.10
C LYS A 206 0.97 -6.52 15.48
N ASP A 207 1.10 -7.69 16.10
CA ASP A 207 1.84 -8.79 15.49
C ASP A 207 1.16 -9.20 14.19
N THR A 208 1.89 -9.22 13.08
CA THR A 208 1.33 -9.46 11.75
C THR A 208 2.05 -10.61 11.06
N LEU A 209 1.28 -11.52 10.47
CA LEU A 209 1.77 -12.60 9.63
C LEU A 209 1.40 -12.34 8.16
N SER A 210 2.39 -12.24 7.29
CA SER A 210 2.18 -12.15 5.84
C SER A 210 2.51 -13.50 5.21
N ILE A 211 1.53 -14.13 4.58
CA ILE A 211 1.66 -15.44 3.95
C ILE A 211 1.50 -15.28 2.44
N MET A 212 2.36 -15.93 1.66
CA MET A 212 2.16 -16.12 0.23
C MET A 212 2.23 -17.61 -0.10
N LEU A 213 1.24 -18.10 -0.83
CA LEU A 213 1.23 -19.42 -1.44
C LEU A 213 1.20 -19.26 -2.95
N ARG A 214 2.12 -19.92 -3.66
CA ARG A 214 2.21 -19.86 -5.11
C ARG A 214 2.33 -21.24 -5.73
N ILE A 215 1.64 -21.42 -6.84
CA ILE A 215 1.84 -22.53 -7.77
C ILE A 215 2.16 -21.99 -9.16
N ASP A 216 3.27 -22.45 -9.71
CA ASP A 216 3.72 -22.14 -11.07
C ASP A 216 3.66 -23.40 -11.93
N LYS A 217 2.91 -23.34 -13.03
CA LYS A 217 2.78 -24.45 -13.99
C LYS A 217 3.21 -24.04 -15.38
N GLU A 218 4.14 -24.81 -15.93
CA GLU A 218 4.56 -24.70 -17.32
C GLU A 218 3.73 -25.64 -18.21
N PHE A 219 3.11 -25.07 -19.23
CA PHE A 219 2.35 -25.81 -20.24
C PHE A 219 3.22 -26.02 -21.48
N LYS A 220 3.54 -27.28 -21.75
CA LYS A 220 4.39 -27.73 -22.86
C LYS A 220 3.59 -27.88 -24.16
N TRP A 221 2.85 -26.85 -24.56
CA TRP A 221 2.00 -26.85 -25.78
C TRP A 221 2.74 -26.42 -27.05
N MET A 222 4.07 -26.48 -27.06
CA MET A 222 4.93 -25.99 -28.14
C MET A 222 4.58 -26.58 -29.52
N GLU A 223 4.22 -27.86 -29.59
CA GLU A 223 3.84 -28.52 -30.86
C GLU A 223 2.48 -28.03 -31.39
N SER A 224 1.51 -27.78 -30.50
CA SER A 224 0.17 -27.32 -30.87
C SER A 224 0.14 -25.83 -31.19
N LEU A 225 0.93 -25.02 -30.46
CA LEU A 225 0.97 -23.56 -30.59
C LEU A 225 2.08 -23.06 -31.54
N GLY A 226 2.95 -23.97 -32.00
CA GLY A 226 4.05 -23.68 -32.91
C GLY A 226 5.11 -22.75 -32.31
N THR A 227 5.47 -22.97 -31.04
CA THR A 227 6.39 -22.10 -30.29
C THR A 227 7.65 -22.82 -29.80
N HIS A 228 8.68 -22.05 -29.44
CA HIS A 228 9.94 -22.58 -28.88
C HIS A 228 9.99 -22.49 -27.36
N ARG A 229 9.04 -21.76 -26.75
CA ARG A 229 8.96 -21.53 -25.31
C ARG A 229 7.67 -22.13 -24.75
N PRO A 230 7.72 -22.78 -23.57
CA PRO A 230 6.51 -23.20 -22.88
C PRO A 230 5.68 -21.97 -22.48
N SER A 231 4.38 -22.17 -22.34
CA SER A 231 3.51 -21.17 -21.73
C SER A 231 3.57 -21.32 -20.21
N LEU A 232 3.43 -20.23 -19.47
CA LEU A 232 3.50 -20.23 -18.00
C LEU A 232 2.18 -19.72 -17.43
N SER A 233 1.65 -20.40 -16.43
CA SER A 233 0.60 -19.85 -15.57
C SER A 233 1.01 -19.95 -14.11
N SER A 234 0.71 -18.90 -13.36
CA SER A 234 0.94 -18.84 -11.92
C SER A 234 -0.35 -18.45 -11.22
N VAL A 235 -0.57 -19.04 -10.06
CA VAL A 235 -1.62 -18.63 -9.12
C VAL A 235 -0.94 -18.32 -7.80
N GLN A 236 -1.23 -17.14 -7.26
CA GLN A 236 -0.65 -16.67 -5.99
C GLN A 236 -1.77 -16.22 -5.07
N LEU A 237 -1.74 -16.73 -3.84
CA LEU A 237 -2.62 -16.32 -2.76
C LEU A 237 -1.76 -15.58 -1.72
N PHE A 238 -2.14 -14.37 -1.40
CA PHE A 238 -1.54 -13.56 -0.34
C PHE A 238 -2.53 -13.41 0.80
N ASP A 239 -2.09 -13.58 2.04
CA ASP A 239 -2.88 -13.31 3.23
C ASP A 239 -2.06 -12.44 4.19
N THR A 240 -2.61 -11.28 4.56
CA THR A 240 -2.11 -10.51 5.70
C THR A 240 -3.01 -10.80 6.88
N TRP A 241 -2.48 -11.54 7.85
CA TRP A 241 -3.16 -11.90 9.09
C TRP A 241 -2.66 -11.04 10.24
N ILE A 242 -3.54 -10.20 10.79
CA ILE A 242 -3.29 -9.41 11.99
C ILE A 242 -3.64 -10.28 13.21
N LEU A 243 -2.63 -10.62 14.01
CA LEU A 243 -2.82 -11.46 15.18
C LEU A 243 -3.46 -10.66 16.32
N ALA A 244 -4.40 -11.30 17.03
CA ALA A 244 -5.22 -10.64 18.06
C ALA A 244 -5.87 -9.34 17.52
N HIS A 245 -6.41 -9.43 16.30
CA HIS A 245 -7.25 -8.39 15.71
C HIS A 245 -8.52 -8.20 16.56
N ASP A 246 -8.88 -6.94 16.77
CA ASP A 246 -10.13 -6.53 17.40
C ASP A 246 -10.75 -5.46 16.49
N ASP A 247 -12.04 -5.57 16.20
CA ASP A 247 -12.72 -4.60 15.35
C ASP A 247 -12.85 -3.23 16.05
N ASP A 248 -12.86 -3.23 17.39
CA ASP A 248 -12.84 -2.02 18.22
C ASP A 248 -11.49 -1.28 18.14
N ASP A 249 -10.45 -1.90 17.55
CA ASP A 249 -9.19 -1.21 17.35
C ASP A 249 -9.22 -0.16 16.25
N GLU A 250 -10.20 -0.25 15.33
CA GLU A 250 -10.39 0.68 14.21
C GLU A 250 -9.12 0.89 13.35
N LEU A 251 -8.34 -0.18 13.18
CA LEU A 251 -7.14 -0.16 12.34
C LEU A 251 -7.52 0.16 10.89
N VAL A 252 -6.76 1.02 10.20
CA VAL A 252 -7.04 1.39 8.81
C VAL A 252 -6.03 0.81 7.83
N GLU A 253 -6.48 0.55 6.60
CA GLU A 253 -5.61 0.05 5.54
C GLU A 253 -4.58 1.07 5.08
N PHE A 254 -5.02 2.31 4.88
CA PHE A 254 -4.20 3.46 4.55
C PHE A 254 -4.69 4.64 5.39
N ALA A 255 -3.76 5.36 6.01
CA ALA A 255 -4.12 6.63 6.65
C ALA A 255 -4.74 7.58 5.62
N SER A 256 -5.80 8.26 6.03
CA SER A 256 -6.66 9.14 5.23
C SER A 256 -7.57 8.44 4.20
N PHE A 257 -7.47 7.12 4.05
CA PHE A 257 -8.22 6.35 3.07
C PHE A 257 -8.72 5.05 3.72
N GLY A 258 -9.70 5.23 4.60
CA GLY A 258 -10.03 4.30 5.67
C GLY A 258 -11.04 3.22 5.31
N ALA A 259 -10.57 2.13 4.74
CA ALA A 259 -11.22 0.84 4.95
C ALA A 259 -10.67 0.22 6.24
N PRO A 260 -11.52 -0.20 7.21
CA PRO A 260 -11.03 -0.88 8.41
C PRO A 260 -10.29 -2.17 8.04
N LYS A 261 -9.10 -2.41 8.56
CA LYS A 261 -8.39 -3.65 8.32
C LYS A 261 -9.19 -4.82 8.89
N LYS A 262 -9.30 -5.89 8.10
CA LYS A 262 -9.86 -7.17 8.55
C LYS A 262 -8.74 -8.00 9.18
N GLU A 263 -9.11 -8.92 10.07
CA GLU A 263 -8.18 -9.89 10.66
C GLU A 263 -7.38 -10.61 9.56
N HIS A 264 -8.06 -11.09 8.52
CA HIS A 264 -7.46 -11.67 7.32
C HIS A 264 -7.77 -10.81 6.10
N GLN A 265 -6.72 -10.33 5.44
CA GLN A 265 -6.80 -9.60 4.19
C GLN A 265 -6.19 -10.45 3.07
N VAL A 266 -7.05 -11.14 2.31
CA VAL A 266 -6.66 -12.18 1.37
C VAL A 266 -6.81 -11.69 -0.07
N TYR A 267 -5.72 -11.73 -0.83
CA TYR A 267 -5.69 -11.43 -2.26
C TYR A 267 -5.36 -12.68 -3.06
N LEU A 268 -6.14 -12.95 -4.11
CA LEU A 268 -5.84 -14.00 -5.08
C LEU A 268 -5.44 -13.35 -6.39
N THR A 269 -4.29 -13.73 -6.93
CA THR A 269 -3.83 -13.29 -8.25
C THR A 269 -3.52 -14.49 -9.14
N ILE A 270 -3.79 -14.32 -10.42
CA ILE A 270 -3.52 -15.29 -11.46
C ILE A 270 -2.84 -14.55 -12.59
N PHE A 271 -1.75 -15.10 -13.12
CA PHE A 271 -1.23 -14.65 -14.40
C PHE A 271 -0.98 -15.82 -15.32
N THR A 272 -1.18 -15.59 -16.61
CA THR A 272 -0.89 -16.54 -17.68
C THR A 272 -0.18 -15.81 -18.80
N LEU A 273 0.95 -16.36 -19.23
CA LEU A 273 1.73 -15.92 -20.38
C LEU A 273 1.71 -17.03 -21.41
N LEU A 274 1.12 -16.73 -22.56
CA LEU A 274 1.04 -17.63 -23.70
C LEU A 274 1.93 -17.10 -24.81
N ASN A 275 2.56 -18.02 -25.54
CA ASN A 275 3.28 -17.70 -26.76
C ASN A 275 2.61 -18.44 -27.92
N PHE A 276 2.44 -17.78 -29.05
CA PHE A 276 1.88 -18.36 -30.27
C PHE A 276 2.74 -17.99 -31.48
N ASN A 277 2.72 -18.86 -32.49
CA ASN A 277 3.31 -18.60 -33.81
C ASN A 277 4.77 -18.11 -33.72
N ARG A 278 5.68 -18.98 -33.25
CA ARG A 278 7.11 -18.68 -33.07
C ARG A 278 7.36 -17.44 -32.21
N ASP A 279 6.56 -17.29 -31.15
CA ASP A 279 6.64 -16.20 -30.16
C ASP A 279 6.40 -14.80 -30.76
N THR A 280 5.73 -14.74 -31.93
CA THR A 280 5.40 -13.47 -32.60
C THR A 280 4.10 -12.84 -32.09
N ILE A 281 3.24 -13.65 -31.48
CA ILE A 281 1.99 -13.22 -30.85
C ILE A 281 2.01 -13.78 -29.44
N ASN A 282 2.02 -12.88 -28.45
CA ASN A 282 2.16 -13.23 -27.04
C ASN A 282 0.96 -12.71 -26.25
N PRO A 283 -0.13 -13.49 -26.16
CA PRO A 283 -1.23 -13.19 -25.27
C PRO A 283 -0.80 -13.33 -23.82
N SER A 284 -1.20 -12.37 -22.99
CA SER A 284 -1.08 -12.44 -21.54
C SER A 284 -2.41 -12.15 -20.89
N PHE A 285 -2.65 -12.78 -19.75
CA PHE A 285 -3.79 -12.49 -18.90
C PHE A 285 -3.30 -12.35 -17.48
N VAL A 286 -3.67 -11.28 -16.81
CA VAL A 286 -3.44 -11.09 -15.38
C VAL A 286 -4.78 -10.79 -14.74
N ALA A 287 -5.12 -11.44 -13.64
CA ALA A 287 -6.29 -11.08 -12.85
C ALA A 287 -5.95 -11.12 -11.37
N GLY A 288 -6.60 -10.26 -10.61
CA GLY A 288 -6.51 -10.22 -9.17
C GLY A 288 -7.86 -9.93 -8.55
N THR A 289 -8.13 -10.47 -7.38
CA THR A 289 -9.33 -10.16 -6.61
C THR A 289 -9.00 -10.14 -5.13
N ASP A 290 -9.64 -9.22 -4.43
CA ASP A 290 -9.65 -9.20 -2.97
C ASP A 290 -10.77 -10.14 -2.50
N LEU A 291 -10.39 -11.24 -1.85
CA LEU A 291 -11.35 -12.22 -1.33
C LEU A 291 -11.96 -11.78 0.01
N SER A 292 -11.34 -10.83 0.69
CA SER A 292 -11.78 -10.33 2.00
C SER A 292 -12.76 -9.18 1.85
N ARG A 293 -12.50 -8.23 0.95
CA ARG A 293 -13.35 -7.03 0.72
C ARG A 293 -14.03 -7.01 -0.63
N GLY A 294 -13.74 -7.94 -1.53
CA GLY A 294 -14.36 -7.97 -2.84
C GLY A 294 -13.74 -6.95 -3.80
N GLY A 295 -14.21 -6.96 -5.05
CA GLY A 295 -13.58 -6.24 -6.14
C GLY A 295 -12.31 -6.91 -6.68
N GLY A 296 -11.77 -6.33 -7.74
CA GLY A 296 -10.61 -6.89 -8.43
C GLY A 296 -10.35 -6.28 -9.79
N PHE A 297 -9.44 -6.91 -10.51
CA PHE A 297 -9.02 -6.50 -11.85
C PHE A 297 -8.76 -7.69 -12.76
N ALA A 298 -8.90 -7.45 -14.06
CA ALA A 298 -8.57 -8.39 -15.13
C ALA A 298 -7.96 -7.61 -16.29
N ILE A 299 -6.77 -8.04 -16.69
CA ILE A 299 -5.94 -7.40 -17.70
C ILE A 299 -5.62 -8.43 -18.79
N PRO A 300 -6.51 -8.62 -19.76
CA PRO A 300 -6.16 -9.29 -21.01
C PRO A 300 -5.30 -8.36 -21.86
N ALA A 301 -4.18 -8.89 -22.37
CA ALA A 301 -3.33 -8.18 -23.30
C ALA A 301 -2.77 -9.11 -24.39
N VAL A 302 -2.42 -8.53 -25.53
CA VAL A 302 -1.73 -9.23 -26.62
C VAL A 302 -0.57 -8.36 -27.08
N GLU A 303 0.62 -8.94 -27.10
CA GLU A 303 1.80 -8.34 -27.71
C GLU A 303 2.09 -8.96 -29.07
N PHE A 304 2.36 -8.11 -30.06
CA PHE A 304 2.83 -8.47 -31.39
C PHE A 304 4.30 -8.09 -31.55
N VAL A 305 5.11 -9.07 -31.91
CA VAL A 305 6.53 -8.92 -32.20
C VAL A 305 6.71 -8.78 -33.71
N MET A 306 7.14 -7.61 -34.15
CA MET A 306 7.29 -7.25 -35.57
C MET A 306 8.76 -7.10 -35.94
N GLY A 307 9.33 -8.18 -36.49
CA GLY A 307 10.77 -8.27 -36.74
C GLY A 307 11.57 -8.14 -35.44
N ASP A 308 12.82 -7.72 -35.56
CA ASP A 308 13.73 -7.72 -34.41
C ASP A 308 13.46 -6.56 -33.44
N ASN A 309 12.98 -5.42 -33.96
CA ASN A 309 13.04 -4.16 -33.23
C ASN A 309 11.70 -3.68 -32.67
N TRP A 310 10.56 -4.09 -33.22
CA TRP A 310 9.28 -3.48 -32.86
C TRP A 310 8.40 -4.44 -32.07
N ARG A 311 7.80 -3.91 -31.00
CA ARG A 311 6.78 -4.59 -30.20
C ARG A 311 5.56 -3.69 -30.09
N PHE A 312 4.39 -4.21 -30.42
CA PHE A 312 3.12 -3.50 -30.24
C PHE A 312 2.24 -4.30 -29.28
N LYS A 313 1.87 -3.69 -28.15
CA LYS A 313 1.02 -4.29 -27.14
C LYS A 313 -0.31 -3.57 -27.07
N VAL A 314 -1.40 -4.34 -27.07
CA VAL A 314 -2.75 -3.88 -26.77
C VAL A 314 -3.17 -4.52 -25.45
N GLU A 315 -3.65 -3.71 -24.53
CA GLU A 315 -4.01 -4.11 -23.16
C GLU A 315 -5.32 -3.44 -22.76
N ALA A 316 -6.22 -4.19 -22.14
CA ALA A 316 -7.43 -3.66 -21.54
C ALA A 316 -7.36 -3.87 -20.03
N ASP A 317 -7.33 -2.78 -19.28
CA ASP A 317 -7.31 -2.81 -17.82
C ASP A 317 -8.75 -2.70 -17.33
N LEU A 318 -9.30 -3.81 -16.86
CA LEU A 318 -10.68 -3.90 -16.43
C LEU A 318 -10.74 -4.05 -14.91
N TRP A 319 -11.46 -3.16 -14.25
CA TRP A 319 -11.65 -3.13 -12.80
C TRP A 319 -13.12 -3.35 -12.46
N TRP A 320 -13.39 -3.97 -11.31
CA TRP A 320 -14.72 -4.09 -10.74
C TRP A 320 -14.64 -3.99 -9.21
N ASN A 321 -15.77 -3.60 -8.61
CA ASN A 321 -15.98 -3.59 -7.17
C ASN A 321 -17.10 -4.56 -6.77
N ASP A 322 -17.30 -4.74 -5.47
CA ASP A 322 -18.35 -5.61 -4.93
C ASP A 322 -19.70 -4.90 -4.70
N GLY A 323 -19.74 -3.58 -4.92
CA GLY A 323 -20.90 -2.73 -4.70
C GLY A 323 -20.57 -1.48 -3.89
N ASP A 324 -19.49 -1.51 -3.11
CA ASP A 324 -18.95 -0.35 -2.43
C ASP A 324 -18.02 0.45 -3.34
N LYS A 325 -18.15 1.78 -3.29
CA LYS A 325 -17.28 2.71 -4.02
C LYS A 325 -17.12 3.97 -3.21
N LYS A 326 -15.94 4.58 -3.24
CA LYS A 326 -15.75 5.89 -2.63
C LYS A 326 -16.72 6.87 -3.27
N LYS A 327 -17.62 7.42 -2.48
CA LYS A 327 -18.59 8.41 -2.94
C LYS A 327 -17.91 9.77 -2.97
N VAL A 328 -18.02 10.45 -4.11
CA VAL A 328 -17.64 11.84 -4.21
C VAL A 328 -18.56 12.68 -3.33
N CYS A 329 -17.97 13.63 -2.60
CA CYS A 329 -18.76 14.61 -1.90
C CYS A 329 -19.25 15.66 -2.91
N GLY A 330 -20.53 16.01 -2.83
CA GLY A 330 -21.13 17.09 -3.61
C GLY A 330 -21.27 16.80 -5.11
N LYS A 331 -21.63 17.84 -5.87
CA LYS A 331 -21.74 17.82 -7.34
C LYS A 331 -21.05 19.02 -7.94
N ALA A 332 -20.33 18.82 -9.05
CA ALA A 332 -19.70 19.90 -9.79
C ALA A 332 -20.75 20.93 -10.24
N ASN A 333 -20.55 22.20 -9.85
CA ASN A 333 -21.41 23.31 -10.27
C ASN A 333 -20.70 24.18 -11.32
N SER A 334 -21.49 24.97 -12.06
CA SER A 334 -21.00 25.79 -13.18
C SER A 334 -20.10 26.97 -12.76
N ASN A 335 -19.97 27.24 -11.45
CA ASN A 335 -19.23 28.36 -10.88
C ASN A 335 -17.99 27.90 -10.11
N SER A 336 -17.34 26.81 -10.57
CA SER A 336 -16.06 26.30 -10.06
C SER A 336 -16.06 25.81 -8.60
N GLY A 337 -17.23 25.42 -8.06
CA GLY A 337 -17.33 24.77 -6.75
C GLY A 337 -18.02 23.40 -6.79
N MET A 338 -17.79 22.58 -5.76
CA MET A 338 -18.64 21.42 -5.45
C MET A 338 -19.82 21.92 -4.59
N ASP A 339 -21.05 21.73 -5.06
CA ASP A 339 -22.27 22.05 -4.30
C ASP A 339 -22.73 20.83 -3.49
N GLY A 340 -23.12 21.04 -2.23
CA GLY A 340 -23.60 19.98 -1.34
C GLY A 340 -22.53 19.25 -0.49
N CYS A 341 -21.30 19.75 -0.45
CA CYS A 341 -20.31 19.36 0.56
C CYS A 341 -20.36 20.30 1.76
N THR A 342 -20.47 19.72 2.95
CA THR A 342 -20.32 20.41 4.24
C THR A 342 -19.35 19.62 5.09
N SER A 343 -18.77 20.24 6.12
CA SER A 343 -17.93 19.54 7.12
C SER A 343 -18.60 18.26 7.63
N ASP A 344 -19.93 18.25 7.81
CA ASP A 344 -20.63 17.07 8.33
C ASP A 344 -20.83 15.93 7.29
N ILE A 345 -20.52 16.17 6.02
CA ILE A 345 -20.76 15.25 4.89
C ILE A 345 -19.44 14.75 4.29
N GLY A 346 -18.45 15.64 4.19
CA GLY A 346 -17.09 15.35 3.75
C GLY A 346 -16.48 16.46 2.91
N ASP A 347 -15.30 16.19 2.36
CA ASP A 347 -14.52 17.17 1.60
C ASP A 347 -14.63 16.97 0.06
N PRO A 348 -14.72 18.05 -0.73
CA PRO A 348 -14.69 18.01 -2.19
C PRO A 348 -13.57 17.19 -2.84
N ASN A 349 -12.38 17.15 -2.23
CA ASN A 349 -11.20 16.45 -2.73
C ASN A 349 -11.03 15.06 -2.10
N LEU A 350 -11.47 14.85 -0.85
CA LEU A 350 -11.34 13.57 -0.13
C LEU A 350 -12.57 12.65 -0.28
N GLY A 351 -13.70 13.18 -0.76
CA GLY A 351 -14.96 12.47 -0.89
C GLY A 351 -15.82 12.55 0.36
N THR A 352 -16.90 11.77 0.43
CA THR A 352 -17.76 11.72 1.63
C THR A 352 -17.08 10.97 2.76
N ARG A 353 -17.35 11.36 4.01
CA ARG A 353 -16.95 10.60 5.20
C ARG A 353 -17.62 9.22 5.19
N GLU A 354 -16.83 8.19 4.95
CA GLU A 354 -17.27 6.80 4.95
C GLU A 354 -16.08 5.85 5.10
N ASN A 355 -16.38 4.64 5.59
CA ASN A 355 -15.39 3.63 5.93
C ASN A 355 -15.52 2.32 5.13
N SER A 356 -16.37 2.28 4.09
CA SER A 356 -16.65 1.02 3.37
C SER A 356 -15.66 0.73 2.24
N ALA A 357 -15.18 1.76 1.53
CA ALA A 357 -14.37 1.60 0.31
C ALA A 357 -12.97 0.98 0.59
N GLY A 358 -12.79 -0.28 0.19
CA GLY A 358 -11.51 -0.99 0.22
C GLY A 358 -10.56 -0.59 -0.92
N PHE A 359 -9.33 -1.10 -0.92
CA PHE A 359 -8.33 -0.78 -1.95
C PHE A 359 -8.85 -0.93 -3.39
N MET A 360 -9.55 -2.01 -3.72
CA MET A 360 -10.04 -2.26 -5.09
C MET A 360 -11.17 -1.31 -5.51
N ASP A 361 -11.94 -0.80 -4.55
CA ASP A 361 -13.08 0.10 -4.83
C ASP A 361 -12.61 1.46 -5.34
N TRP A 362 -11.37 1.85 -5.05
CA TRP A 362 -10.73 3.04 -5.58
C TRP A 362 -10.46 2.99 -7.08
N PHE A 363 -10.47 1.80 -7.68
CA PHE A 363 -10.24 1.59 -9.11
C PHE A 363 -11.53 1.22 -9.87
N ALA A 364 -12.67 1.14 -9.19
CA ALA A 364 -13.92 0.60 -9.73
C ALA A 364 -14.39 1.23 -11.06
N ASP A 365 -14.06 2.50 -11.30
CA ASP A 365 -14.45 3.25 -12.50
C ASP A 365 -13.25 3.58 -13.43
N ASP A 366 -12.07 3.01 -13.19
CA ASP A 366 -10.82 3.33 -13.92
C ASP A 366 -10.49 2.31 -15.03
N ASN A 367 -11.51 1.88 -15.78
CA ASN A 367 -11.30 1.00 -16.93
C ASN A 367 -10.52 1.71 -18.04
N GLN A 368 -9.41 1.12 -18.49
CA GLN A 368 -8.52 1.73 -19.48
C GLN A 368 -8.24 0.79 -20.66
N LEU A 369 -7.98 1.38 -21.82
CA LEU A 369 -7.47 0.67 -23.00
C LEU A 369 -6.13 1.29 -23.38
N VAL A 370 -5.07 0.50 -23.28
CA VAL A 370 -3.69 0.94 -23.43
C VAL A 370 -3.09 0.35 -24.71
N PHE A 371 -2.48 1.23 -25.50
CA PHE A 371 -1.72 0.85 -26.69
C PHE A 371 -0.26 1.26 -26.49
N LYS A 372 0.65 0.30 -26.55
CA LYS A 372 2.08 0.53 -26.34
C LYS A 372 2.86 0.11 -27.58
N LEU A 373 3.62 1.04 -28.15
CA LEU A 373 4.57 0.76 -29.22
C LEU A 373 5.98 0.97 -28.70
N THR A 374 6.75 -0.11 -28.64
CA THR A 374 8.13 -0.10 -28.13
C THR A 374 9.09 -0.44 -29.26
N ARG A 375 10.18 0.33 -29.37
CA ARG A 375 11.32 0.01 -30.22
C ARG A 375 12.49 -0.43 -29.35
N GLN A 376 12.98 -1.64 -29.57
CA GLN A 376 14.23 -2.14 -29.01
C GLN A 376 15.37 -1.70 -29.95
N PHE A 377 16.43 -1.15 -29.37
CA PHE A 377 17.62 -0.67 -30.09
C PHE A 377 18.79 -1.63 -29.92
#